data_AF-A0AAE1Z6D3-F1
#
_entry.id   AF-A0AAE1Z6D3-F1
#
_cell.length_a   1.000
_cell.length_b   1.000
_cell.length_c   1.000
_cell.angle_alpha   90.00
_cell.angle_beta   90.00
_cell.angle_gamma   90.00
#
_symmetry.space_group_name_H-M   'P 1'
#
loop_
_entity.id
_entity.type
_entity.pdbx_description
1 polymer ?
#
loop_
_entity_poly.entity_id
_entity_poly.type
_entity_poly.pdbx_seq_one_letter_code
_entity_poly.pdbx_strand_id
1 'polypeptide(L)'
;KLGIMPINVTDQRPQMMSKLVITINAEHGIESSRRRGIVMAQDGKDLIIRVPAGVTVLFGGQGTSSSDGSEQRIIGNLDKAGQKLLVAQGGMGGFHQNGYIGTPGQAHSIILDLKVTIYLFIWII
;
A
#
# COMPACT_ATOMS: atom_id res chain seq x y z
N LYS A 1 6.74 45.17 42.61
CA LYS A 1 5.95 43.96 42.23
C LYS A 1 6.57 43.41 40.95
N LEU A 2 7.56 42.51 41.08
CA LEU A 2 8.29 41.94 39.94
C LEU A 2 7.75 40.52 39.72
N GLY A 3 6.95 40.34 38.67
CA GLY A 3 6.46 39.03 38.25
C GLY A 3 7.35 38.50 37.14
N ILE A 4 8.15 37.48 37.43
CA ILE A 4 8.88 36.71 36.42
C ILE A 4 7.98 35.52 36.07
N MET A 5 7.43 35.52 34.86
CA MET A 5 6.71 34.37 34.30
C MET A 5 7.74 33.38 33.72
N PRO A 6 7.75 32.10 34.14
CA PRO A 6 8.61 31.11 33.51
C PRO A 6 8.06 30.76 32.11
N ILE A 7 8.93 30.84 31.10
CA ILE A 7 8.69 30.30 29.77
C ILE A 7 8.79 28.78 29.89
N ASN A 8 7.66 28.09 29.89
CA ASN A 8 7.63 26.64 29.75
C ASN A 8 8.10 26.29 28.33
N VAL A 9 9.28 25.67 28.23
CA VAL A 9 9.68 24.94 27.03
C VAL A 9 8.79 23.70 26.99
N THR A 10 7.69 23.79 26.26
CA THR A 10 6.89 22.62 25.93
C THR A 10 7.77 21.72 25.09
N ASP A 11 8.16 20.58 25.65
CA ASP A 11 8.77 19.44 24.99
C ASP A 11 7.87 19.04 23.81
N GLN A 12 8.09 19.66 22.65
CA GLN A 12 7.55 19.23 21.37
C GLN A 12 8.37 18.02 20.96
N ARG A 13 8.16 16.91 21.67
CA ARG A 13 8.48 15.59 21.13
C ARG A 13 7.83 15.57 19.76
N PRO A 14 8.57 15.37 18.66
CA PRO A 14 7.93 15.09 17.39
C PRO A 14 7.12 13.83 17.62
N GLN A 15 5.80 14.00 17.72
CA GLN A 15 4.84 12.90 17.79
C GLN A 15 5.09 12.11 16.51
N MET A 16 5.82 11.01 16.68
CA MET A 16 6.28 10.11 15.62
C MET A 16 5.08 9.87 14.71
N MET A 17 5.20 10.32 13.45
CA MET A 17 4.09 10.35 12.49
C MET A 17 3.30 9.05 12.56
N SER A 18 2.11 9.20 13.11
CA SER A 18 1.07 8.20 13.27
C SER A 18 0.94 7.41 11.99
N LYS A 19 1.13 6.09 12.08
CA LYS A 19 0.88 5.09 11.03
C LYS A 19 -0.20 5.57 10.05
N LEU A 20 0.22 5.97 8.85
CA LEU A 20 -0.69 6.43 7.81
C LEU A 20 -1.29 5.19 7.13
N VAL A 21 -2.57 4.95 7.38
CA VAL A 21 -3.32 3.86 6.74
C VAL A 21 -4.08 4.45 5.56
N ILE A 22 -3.69 4.05 4.35
CA ILE A 22 -4.38 4.44 3.13
C ILE A 22 -5.05 3.20 2.56
N THR A 23 -6.36 3.26 2.34
CA THR A 23 -7.10 2.23 1.62
C THR A 23 -7.07 2.54 0.13
N ILE A 24 -6.58 1.59 -0.65
CA ILE A 24 -6.37 1.74 -2.08
C ILE A 24 -7.05 0.56 -2.77
N ASN A 25 -8.00 0.85 -3.66
CA ASN A 25 -8.75 -0.16 -4.40
C ASN A 25 -8.44 -0.02 -5.88
N ALA A 26 -8.07 -1.14 -6.53
CA ALA A 26 -7.99 -1.20 -7.98
C ALA A 26 -9.40 -1.17 -8.60
N GLU A 27 -9.48 -0.85 -9.89
CA GLU A 27 -10.74 -0.83 -10.62
C GLU A 27 -11.29 -2.27 -10.78
N HIS A 28 -12.61 -2.43 -10.70
CA HIS A 28 -13.25 -3.72 -10.94
C HIS A 28 -13.48 -3.93 -12.44
N GLY A 29 -13.42 -5.18 -12.89
CA GLY A 29 -13.77 -5.54 -14.27
C GLY A 29 -15.26 -5.32 -14.55
N ILE A 30 -15.60 -5.20 -15.83
CA ILE A 30 -16.98 -5.03 -16.28
C ILE A 30 -17.58 -6.40 -16.59
N GLU A 31 -18.78 -6.68 -16.09
CA GLU A 31 -19.51 -7.91 -16.43
C GLU A 31 -19.96 -7.94 -17.90
N SER A 32 -19.86 -9.12 -18.53
CA SER A 32 -20.52 -9.34 -19.81
C SER A 32 -22.03 -9.31 -19.62
N SER A 33 -22.74 -8.48 -20.39
CA SER A 33 -24.18 -8.35 -20.30
C SER A 33 -24.81 -8.30 -21.68
N ARG A 34 -25.57 -9.35 -22.02
CA ARG A 34 -26.35 -9.41 -23.28
C ARG A 34 -27.35 -8.25 -23.38
N ARG A 35 -27.96 -7.82 -22.26
CA ARG A 35 -28.92 -6.70 -22.23
C ARG A 35 -28.26 -5.35 -22.55
N ARG A 36 -26.99 -5.18 -22.15
CA ARG A 36 -26.22 -3.95 -22.42
C ARG A 36 -25.41 -4.02 -23.72
N GLY A 37 -25.51 -5.13 -24.47
CA GLY A 37 -24.72 -5.35 -25.69
C GLY A 37 -23.23 -5.64 -25.46
N ILE A 38 -22.83 -5.93 -24.22
CA ILE A 38 -21.43 -6.17 -23.84
C ILE A 38 -21.19 -7.69 -23.90
N VAL A 39 -20.63 -8.16 -25.01
CA VAL A 39 -20.34 -9.59 -25.23
C VAL A 39 -19.00 -9.98 -24.61
N MET A 40 -18.00 -9.10 -24.71
CA MET A 40 -16.71 -9.25 -24.06
C MET A 40 -16.61 -8.28 -22.90
N ALA A 41 -16.52 -8.84 -21.69
CA ALA A 41 -16.15 -8.15 -20.47
C ALA A 41 -14.80 -7.43 -20.65
N GLN A 42 -14.64 -6.29 -19.99
CA GLN A 42 -13.38 -5.56 -19.97
C GLN A 42 -12.72 -5.73 -18.61
N ASP A 43 -11.40 -5.93 -18.61
CA ASP A 43 -10.61 -6.02 -17.39
C ASP A 43 -10.56 -4.65 -16.68
N GLY A 44 -10.54 -4.70 -15.35
CA GLY A 44 -10.31 -3.49 -14.54
C GLY A 44 -8.88 -2.98 -14.74
N LYS A 45 -8.67 -1.67 -14.60
CA LYS A 45 -7.33 -1.08 -14.72
C LYS A 45 -6.49 -1.31 -13.46
N ASP A 46 -5.23 -1.63 -13.70
CA ASP A 46 -4.21 -1.70 -12.67
C ASP A 46 -3.98 -0.34 -12.02
N LEU A 47 -3.82 -0.36 -10.70
CA LEU A 47 -3.48 0.83 -9.93
C LEU A 47 -1.99 0.80 -9.54
N ILE A 48 -1.24 1.79 -10.03
CA ILE A 48 0.20 1.91 -9.79
C ILE A 48 0.45 2.96 -8.72
N ILE A 49 0.96 2.53 -7.57
CA ILE A 49 1.41 3.40 -6.50
C ILE A 49 2.88 3.76 -6.74
N ARG A 50 3.18 5.05 -6.87
CA ARG A 50 4.55 5.52 -7.05
C ARG A 50 5.18 5.74 -5.68
N VAL A 51 6.26 5.03 -5.40
CA VAL A 51 7.05 5.16 -4.18
C VAL A 51 8.51 5.49 -4.53
N PRO A 52 9.27 6.15 -3.63
CA PRO A 52 10.71 6.33 -3.81
C PRO A 52 11.45 4.99 -3.92
N ALA A 53 12.63 4.99 -4.52
CA ALA A 53 13.51 3.83 -4.51
C ALA A 53 14.10 3.60 -3.10
N GLY A 54 14.38 2.34 -2.76
CA GLY A 54 14.82 1.93 -1.43
C GLY A 54 13.66 1.65 -0.47
N VAL A 55 12.55 1.13 -0.96
CA VAL A 55 11.39 0.75 -0.13
C VAL A 55 11.30 -0.77 -0.02
N THR A 56 11.13 -1.25 1.21
CA THR A 56 10.81 -2.65 1.53
C THR A 56 9.30 -2.76 1.70
N VAL A 57 8.67 -3.67 0.95
CA VAL A 57 7.23 -3.92 1.05
C VAL A 57 7.00 -5.14 1.93
N LEU A 58 6.22 -4.95 2.98
CA LEU A 58 5.93 -5.93 4.02
C LEU A 58 4.42 -6.21 4.05
N PHE A 59 4.02 -7.43 4.39
CA PHE A 59 2.61 -7.69 4.67
C PHE A 59 2.17 -6.93 5.93
N GLY A 60 1.06 -6.22 5.80
CA GLY A 60 0.38 -5.53 6.89
C GLY A 60 -0.71 -6.44 7.45
N GLY A 61 -0.49 -6.90 8.67
CA GLY A 61 -1.41 -7.77 9.38
C GLY A 61 -0.66 -8.38 10.57
N GLN A 62 -1.37 -8.62 11.67
CA GLN A 62 -0.89 -9.64 12.60
C GLN A 62 -0.71 -10.90 11.77
N GLY A 63 0.48 -11.51 11.83
CA GLY A 63 0.68 -12.82 11.25
C GLY A 63 -0.48 -13.74 11.64
N THR A 64 -0.83 -14.70 10.80
CA THR A 64 -0.37 -16.06 11.11
C THR A 64 0.83 -16.01 12.05
N SER A 65 0.55 -15.93 13.35
CA SER A 65 1.54 -16.05 14.41
C SER A 65 2.21 -17.39 14.21
N SER A 66 3.38 -17.40 13.55
CA SER A 66 4.41 -18.34 13.91
C SER A 66 4.55 -18.21 15.44
N SER A 67 4.55 -19.34 16.12
CA SER A 67 4.60 -19.47 17.57
C SER A 67 5.78 -18.76 18.25
N ASP A 68 6.74 -18.26 17.46
CA ASP A 68 7.81 -17.36 17.86
C ASP A 68 7.57 -15.97 17.25
N GLY A 69 6.93 -15.09 18.03
CA GLY A 69 6.57 -13.76 17.56
C GLY A 69 7.77 -12.94 17.13
N SER A 70 7.84 -12.56 15.83
CA SER A 70 8.47 -11.30 15.34
C SER A 70 8.76 -11.26 13.84
N GLU A 71 8.49 -12.30 13.04
CA GLU A 71 8.85 -12.24 11.62
C GLU A 71 7.77 -11.59 10.76
N GLN A 72 7.96 -10.30 10.47
CA GLN A 72 7.17 -9.58 9.49
C GLN A 72 7.48 -10.12 8.09
N ARG A 73 6.48 -10.74 7.43
CA ARG A 73 6.67 -11.35 6.12
C ARG A 73 6.95 -10.29 5.05
N ILE A 74 8.15 -10.34 4.48
CA ILE A 74 8.59 -9.48 3.38
C ILE A 74 7.96 -9.96 2.07
N ILE A 75 7.34 -9.05 1.32
CA ILE A 75 6.82 -9.29 -0.05
C ILE A 75 7.96 -9.13 -1.04
N GLY A 76 8.73 -8.05 -0.90
CA GLY A 76 9.89 -7.78 -1.75
C GLY A 76 10.43 -6.36 -1.57
N ASN A 77 11.56 -6.10 -2.23
CA ASN A 77 12.28 -4.82 -2.15
C ASN A 77 12.24 -4.10 -3.50
N LEU A 78 12.04 -2.79 -3.45
CA LEU A 78 12.05 -1.88 -4.59
C LEU A 78 13.31 -1.00 -4.52
N ASP A 79 14.45 -1.57 -4.94
CA ASP A 79 15.77 -0.92 -4.80
C ASP A 79 16.13 -0.03 -6.01
N LYS A 80 15.53 -0.28 -7.19
CA LYS A 80 15.85 0.44 -8.42
C LYS A 80 14.67 1.27 -8.92
N ALA A 81 14.96 2.45 -9.46
CA ALA A 81 13.96 3.27 -10.13
C ALA A 81 13.35 2.52 -11.33
N GLY A 82 12.03 2.58 -11.47
CA GLY A 82 11.29 1.89 -12.52
C GLY A 82 10.97 0.43 -12.22
N GLN A 83 11.50 -0.15 -11.14
CA GLN A 83 11.11 -1.47 -10.68
C GLN A 83 9.64 -1.46 -10.24
N LYS A 84 8.92 -2.54 -10.55
CA LYS A 84 7.52 -2.75 -10.15
C LYS A 84 7.43 -4.03 -9.33
N LEU A 85 6.58 -4.02 -8.31
CA LEU A 85 6.29 -5.18 -7.48
C LEU A 85 4.77 -5.36 -7.42
N LEU A 86 4.30 -6.56 -7.73
CA LEU A 86 2.89 -6.91 -7.59
C LEU A 86 2.59 -7.09 -6.09
N VAL A 87 1.73 -6.23 -5.55
CA VAL A 87 1.37 -6.25 -4.13
C VAL A 87 0.00 -6.85 -3.86
N ALA A 88 -0.93 -6.74 -4.81
CA ALA A 88 -2.26 -7.33 -4.72
C ALA A 88 -2.69 -7.77 -6.12
N GLN A 89 -3.17 -9.00 -6.24
CA GLN A 89 -3.65 -9.55 -7.51
C GLN A 89 -5.15 -9.32 -7.66
N GLY A 90 -5.58 -8.86 -8.83
CA GLY A 90 -6.99 -8.77 -9.19
C GLY A 90 -7.68 -10.14 -9.23
N GLY A 91 -9.01 -10.12 -9.16
CA GLY A 91 -9.82 -11.31 -9.29
C GLY A 91 -9.94 -11.78 -10.74
N MET A 92 -10.16 -13.08 -10.95
CA MET A 92 -10.44 -13.63 -12.29
C MET A 92 -11.91 -13.45 -12.65
N GLY A 93 -12.19 -13.00 -13.88
CA GLY A 93 -13.56 -12.83 -14.40
C GLY A 93 -14.33 -14.15 -14.52
N GLY A 94 -15.65 -14.04 -14.70
CA GLY A 94 -16.53 -15.19 -14.92
C GLY A 94 -16.29 -15.85 -16.29
N PHE A 95 -16.06 -17.16 -16.33
CA PHE A 95 -15.96 -17.97 -17.55
C PHE A 95 -16.69 -19.30 -17.39
N HIS A 96 -16.86 -20.06 -18.48
CA HIS A 96 -17.72 -21.25 -18.49
C HIS A 96 -17.41 -22.24 -17.36
N GLN A 97 -16.13 -22.48 -17.04
CA GLN A 97 -15.76 -23.47 -16.02
C GLN A 97 -16.02 -22.98 -14.59
N ASN A 98 -16.11 -21.66 -14.35
CA ASN A 98 -16.45 -21.10 -13.03
C ASN A 98 -17.93 -20.74 -12.87
N GLY A 99 -18.78 -21.18 -13.80
CA GLY A 99 -20.22 -20.87 -13.76
C GLY A 99 -20.53 -19.40 -14.09
N TYR A 100 -19.63 -18.71 -14.79
CA TYR A 100 -19.72 -17.27 -15.08
C TYR A 100 -19.67 -16.37 -13.85
N ILE A 101 -19.17 -16.88 -12.72
CA ILE A 101 -19.01 -16.12 -11.47
C ILE A 101 -17.55 -15.69 -11.33
N GLY A 102 -17.31 -14.38 -11.24
CA GLY A 102 -15.97 -13.85 -10.98
C GLY A 102 -15.47 -14.20 -9.58
N THR A 103 -14.16 -14.34 -9.45
CA THR A 103 -13.48 -14.51 -8.15
C THR A 103 -13.09 -13.14 -7.59
N PRO A 104 -13.13 -12.95 -6.26
CA PRO A 104 -12.66 -11.70 -5.66
C PRO A 104 -11.13 -11.57 -5.78
N GLY A 105 -10.65 -10.33 -5.90
CA GLY A 105 -9.21 -10.03 -5.85
C GLY A 105 -8.63 -10.14 -4.43
N GLN A 106 -7.31 -10.14 -4.35
CA GLN A 106 -6.58 -10.15 -3.08
C GLN A 106 -6.77 -8.82 -2.35
N ALA A 107 -7.13 -8.90 -1.06
CA ALA A 107 -7.28 -7.75 -0.19
C ALA A 107 -6.50 -7.99 1.11
N HIS A 108 -5.41 -7.25 1.30
CA HIS A 108 -4.65 -7.26 2.55
C HIS A 108 -3.99 -5.89 2.76
N SER A 109 -3.60 -5.61 3.99
CA SER A 109 -2.80 -4.42 4.25
C SER A 109 -1.34 -4.70 3.86
N ILE A 110 -0.62 -3.65 3.51
CA ILE A 110 0.83 -3.68 3.31
C ILE A 110 1.47 -2.55 4.11
N ILE A 111 2.70 -2.76 4.55
CA ILE A 111 3.53 -1.76 5.21
C ILE A 111 4.68 -1.46 4.27
N LEU A 112 4.85 -0.19 3.93
CA LEU A 112 5.95 0.30 3.12
C LEU A 112 6.99 0.87 4.07
N ASP A 113 8.08 0.16 4.25
CA ASP A 113 9.20 0.64 5.06
C ASP A 113 10.22 1.29 4.14
N LEU A 114 10.41 2.60 4.31
CA LEU A 114 11.39 3.33 3.53
C LEU A 114 12.75 3.16 4.20
N LYS A 115 13.68 2.50 3.50
CA LYS A 115 15.09 2.51 3.87
C LYS A 115 15.63 3.89 3.52
N VAL A 116 15.44 4.85 4.43
CA VAL A 116 15.91 6.22 4.27
C VAL A 116 17.39 6.20 3.95
N THR A 117 17.71 6.48 2.70
CA THR A 117 19.02 7.01 2.33
C THR A 117 18.84 8.52 2.29
N ILE A 118 19.48 9.22 3.22
CA ILE A 118 19.48 10.69 3.27
C ILE A 118 20.05 11.19 1.94
N TYR A 119 19.18 11.67 1.07
CA TYR A 119 19.56 12.61 0.02
C TYR A 119 19.16 14.00 0.52
N LEU A 120 19.95 14.51 1.46
CA LEU A 120 20.00 15.93 1.79
C LEU A 120 20.60 16.66 0.58
N PHE A 121 19.81 16.86 -0.49
CA PHE A 121 20.18 17.76 -1.57
C PHE A 121 19.59 19.13 -1.24
N ILE A 122 20.40 19.93 -0.56
CA ILE A 122 20.25 21.38 -0.44
C ILE A 122 20.18 21.94 -1.86
N TRP A 123 18.98 22.28 -2.32
CA TRP A 123 18.77 23.23 -3.41
C TRP A 123 18.37 24.56 -2.79
N ILE A 124 19.31 25.21 -2.10
CA ILE A 124 19.26 26.64 -1.82
C ILE A 124 20.69 27.15 -2.04
N ILE A 125 20.97 27.57 -3.27
CA ILE A 125 21.95 28.62 -3.60
C ILE A 125 21.18 29.63 -4.44
#